data_AF-A0A0L0FLG5-F1
#
_entry.id   AF-A0A0L0FLG5-F1
#
_cell.length_a   1.000
_cell.length_b   1.000
_cell.length_c   1.000
_cell.angle_alpha   90.00
_cell.angle_beta   90.00
_cell.angle_gamma   90.00
#
_symmetry.space_group_name_H-M   'P 1'
#
loop_
_entity.id
_entity.type
_entity.pdbx_description
1 polymer ?
#
loop_
_entity_poly.entity_id
_entity_poly.type
_entity_poly.pdbx_seq_one_letter_code
_entity_poly.pdbx_strand_id
1 'polypeptide(L)'
;MCSTSKTGDMLKSIGASSGSDNNSGGGDSSGTFTILPSVVQANQDDYILIDVREKDEPEGAAQSLPKSIQYSLGHIIRDAADKAIEEKLGSEHKGKKIVCYCNIGYRSSIAVRELRRWGYEAVTLQLGITGWTNPAAVSPDYVYLLLDGHNVEKVTLVLSVINGAIANGMSAALILMGEGVDLVKKDTDSSAIAADSMVLGKPFKDVKVLLNGFVKKGGMVFCCKSCVVFRDLTFDDLASFVEPCQAPDVSRMQSTAKVSTTA
;
A
#
# COMPACT_ATOMS: atom_id res chain seq x y z
N MET A 1 -49.79 43.89 -18.89
CA MET A 1 -49.87 42.43 -18.67
C MET A 1 -48.51 41.95 -18.20
N CYS A 2 -48.48 41.31 -17.03
CA CYS A 2 -47.47 40.43 -16.44
C CYS A 2 -45.97 40.71 -16.70
N SER A 3 -45.19 41.07 -15.67
CA SER A 3 -44.55 40.13 -14.71
C SER A 3 -43.11 39.84 -15.21
N THR A 4 -42.00 40.00 -14.48
CA THR A 4 -41.76 39.97 -13.03
C THR A 4 -40.31 40.41 -12.76
N SER A 5 -40.14 41.35 -11.81
CA SER A 5 -39.24 41.34 -10.63
C SER A 5 -37.84 40.70 -10.70
N LYS A 6 -36.80 41.14 -10.00
CA LYS A 6 -36.38 42.34 -9.24
C LYS A 6 -35.06 41.88 -8.58
N THR A 7 -34.04 42.75 -8.54
CA THR A 7 -33.10 43.00 -7.41
C THR A 7 -32.80 41.87 -6.41
N GLY A 8 -31.58 41.57 -6.02
CA GLY A 8 -30.31 42.28 -6.17
C GLY A 8 -29.25 41.63 -5.27
N ASP A 9 -27.99 41.65 -5.73
CA ASP A 9 -26.83 41.19 -4.98
C ASP A 9 -26.19 42.35 -4.23
N MET A 10 -26.28 42.32 -2.90
CA MET A 10 -25.34 43.01 -2.00
C MET A 10 -25.28 42.24 -0.68
N LEU A 11 -24.11 41.70 -0.34
CA LEU A 11 -23.41 41.97 0.93
C LEU A 11 -22.09 41.21 1.01
N LYS A 12 -21.03 41.96 1.31
CA LYS A 12 -19.66 41.51 1.57
C LYS A 12 -19.51 41.00 3.01
N SER A 13 -18.56 40.07 3.15
CA SER A 13 -17.59 39.89 4.25
C SER A 13 -18.07 39.85 5.70
N ILE A 14 -17.86 38.70 6.36
CA ILE A 14 -17.40 38.64 7.76
C ILE A 14 -16.41 37.46 7.85
N GLY A 15 -15.19 37.74 8.29
CA GLY A 15 -14.23 36.72 8.69
C GLY A 15 -14.51 36.26 10.13
N ALA A 16 -14.22 34.99 10.40
CA ALA A 16 -13.97 34.50 11.75
C ALA A 16 -13.03 33.30 11.66
N SER A 17 -11.84 33.49 12.22
CA SER A 17 -10.93 32.45 12.66
C SER A 17 -11.61 31.54 13.69
N SER A 18 -11.45 30.24 13.54
CA SER A 18 -11.40 29.32 14.68
C SER A 18 -10.70 28.04 14.24
N GLY A 19 -9.51 27.83 14.78
CA GLY A 19 -8.90 26.51 14.82
C GLY A 19 -9.84 25.55 15.55
N SER A 20 -9.88 24.31 15.07
CA SER A 20 -10.42 23.20 15.83
C SER A 20 -9.41 22.07 15.69
N ASP A 21 -8.58 21.95 16.73
CA ASP A 21 -7.86 20.74 17.06
C ASP A 21 -8.87 19.61 17.22
N ASN A 22 -8.99 18.75 16.22
CA ASN A 22 -9.78 17.54 16.35
C ASN A 22 -8.86 16.39 16.75
N ASN A 23 -8.46 16.43 18.03
CA ASN A 23 -8.16 15.21 18.78
C ASN A 23 -9.50 14.56 19.16
N SER A 24 -10.02 13.72 18.29
CA SER A 24 -11.16 12.87 18.58
C SER A 24 -10.67 11.45 18.81
N GLY A 25 -10.42 11.14 20.08
CA GLY A 25 -10.44 9.78 20.58
C GLY A 25 -11.79 9.15 20.28
N GLY A 26 -11.79 8.22 19.33
CA GLY A 26 -12.89 7.30 19.05
C GLY A 26 -12.35 5.88 19.21
N GLY A 27 -12.80 5.20 20.27
CA GLY A 27 -12.52 3.79 20.46
C GLY A 27 -13.24 2.97 19.39
N ASP A 28 -12.47 2.32 18.53
CA ASP A 28 -12.94 1.20 17.72
C ASP A 28 -12.33 -0.09 18.29
N SER A 29 -13.17 -0.82 19.01
CA SER A 29 -12.86 -2.11 19.61
C SER A 29 -13.21 -3.25 18.65
N SER A 30 -12.59 -3.30 17.47
CA SER A 30 -12.37 -4.54 16.67
C SER A 30 -11.52 -4.33 15.40
N GLY A 31 -10.93 -3.15 15.18
CA GLY A 31 -10.10 -2.87 14.01
C GLY A 31 -8.86 -3.77 13.93
N THR A 32 -8.73 -4.53 12.84
CA THR A 32 -7.46 -5.18 12.52
C THR A 32 -6.48 -4.09 12.11
N PHE A 33 -5.53 -3.76 12.99
CA PHE A 33 -4.55 -2.70 12.75
C PHE A 33 -3.43 -3.22 11.85
N THR A 34 -3.68 -3.35 10.56
CA THR A 34 -2.72 -3.88 9.59
C THR A 34 -2.26 -2.84 8.57
N ILE A 35 -1.03 -3.00 8.10
CA ILE A 35 -0.47 -2.25 6.97
C ILE A 35 0.13 -3.23 5.95
N LEU A 36 0.01 -2.90 4.67
CA LEU A 36 0.58 -3.70 3.60
C LEU A 36 2.10 -3.58 3.54
N PRO A 37 2.82 -4.68 3.21
CA PRO A 37 4.25 -4.63 2.91
C PRO A 37 4.63 -3.60 1.86
N SER A 38 3.86 -3.48 0.77
CA SER A 38 4.15 -2.55 -0.34
C SER A 38 4.17 -1.08 0.09
N VAL A 39 3.28 -0.69 1.01
CA VAL A 39 3.22 0.68 1.56
C VAL A 39 4.47 0.96 2.40
N VAL A 40 4.89 -0.02 3.20
CA VAL A 40 6.08 0.07 4.04
C VAL A 40 7.35 0.06 3.19
N GLN A 41 7.44 -0.77 2.15
CA GLN A 41 8.57 -0.81 1.21
C GLN A 41 8.75 0.53 0.48
N ALA A 42 7.65 1.14 0.04
CA ALA A 42 7.69 2.42 -0.68
C ALA A 42 8.13 3.60 0.20
N ASN A 43 7.92 3.53 1.52
CA ASN A 43 8.15 4.64 2.45
C ASN A 43 8.86 4.17 3.74
N GLN A 44 9.85 3.28 3.62
CA GLN A 44 10.43 2.56 4.75
C GLN A 44 11.01 3.48 5.84
N ASP A 45 11.56 4.62 5.45
CA ASP A 45 12.18 5.58 6.36
C ASP A 45 11.16 6.31 7.26
N ASP A 46 9.86 6.26 6.93
CA ASP A 46 8.77 6.82 7.73
C ASP A 46 8.32 5.89 8.86
N TYR A 47 8.81 4.63 8.87
CA TYR A 47 8.38 3.60 9.80
C TYR A 47 9.52 3.10 10.70
N ILE A 48 9.14 2.61 11.88
CA ILE A 48 10.02 1.81 12.75
C ILE A 48 9.62 0.36 12.56
N LEU A 49 10.46 -0.43 11.91
CA LEU A 49 10.21 -1.85 11.72
C LEU A 49 10.69 -2.63 12.93
N ILE A 50 9.78 -3.34 13.59
CA ILE A 50 10.09 -4.13 14.77
C ILE A 50 9.83 -5.62 14.52
N ASP A 51 10.90 -6.41 14.62
CA ASP A 51 10.84 -7.86 14.59
C ASP A 51 10.49 -8.40 15.98
N VAL A 52 9.27 -8.90 16.16
CA VAL A 52 8.79 -9.38 17.47
C VAL A 52 9.09 -10.85 17.72
N ARG A 53 9.88 -11.48 16.84
CA ARG A 53 10.35 -12.86 16.98
C ARG A 53 11.33 -12.99 18.15
N GLU A 54 11.58 -14.22 18.57
CA GLU A 54 12.67 -14.47 19.51
C GLU A 54 14.00 -14.47 18.75
N LYS A 55 15.08 -14.08 19.42
CA LYS A 55 16.40 -13.91 18.79
C LYS A 55 16.97 -15.22 18.26
N ASP A 56 16.59 -16.34 18.88
CA ASP A 56 17.00 -17.70 18.60
C ASP A 56 15.98 -18.47 17.73
N GLU A 57 14.94 -17.81 17.23
CA GLU A 57 14.02 -18.43 16.28
C GLU A 57 14.81 -18.80 15.01
N PRO A 58 14.73 -20.07 14.54
CA PRO A 58 15.71 -20.62 13.61
C PRO A 58 15.82 -19.79 12.34
N GLU A 59 17.07 -19.63 11.88
CA GLU A 59 17.49 -18.96 10.63
C GLU A 59 16.75 -19.44 9.35
N GLY A 60 15.92 -20.48 9.45
CA GLY A 60 15.03 -20.98 8.41
C GLY A 60 13.69 -20.24 8.25
N ALA A 61 13.35 -19.31 9.13
CA ALA A 61 12.38 -18.26 8.82
C ALA A 61 13.15 -17.11 8.14
N ALA A 62 12.62 -16.54 7.06
CA ALA A 62 13.32 -15.52 6.27
C ALA A 62 14.02 -14.46 7.15
N GLN A 63 15.20 -14.04 6.67
CA GLN A 63 16.05 -13.06 7.35
C GLN A 63 15.23 -11.85 7.81
N SER A 64 15.60 -11.26 8.95
CA SER A 64 14.97 -10.03 9.43
C SER A 64 14.90 -8.98 8.31
N LEU A 65 13.80 -8.23 8.29
CA LEU A 65 13.57 -7.23 7.26
C LEU A 65 14.68 -6.17 7.29
N PRO A 66 15.02 -5.56 6.15
CA PRO A 66 16.01 -4.49 6.12
C PRO A 66 15.64 -3.38 7.12
N LYS A 67 16.65 -2.80 7.79
CA LYS A 67 16.46 -1.71 8.77
C LYS A 67 15.53 -2.04 9.96
N SER A 68 15.20 -3.32 10.20
CA SER A 68 14.38 -3.68 11.35
C SER A 68 15.19 -3.78 12.65
N ILE A 69 14.49 -3.52 13.75
CA ILE A 69 15.00 -3.65 15.12
C ILE A 69 14.45 -4.96 15.69
N GLN A 70 15.35 -5.83 16.16
CA GLN A 70 14.94 -7.03 16.88
C GLN A 70 14.45 -6.66 18.28
N TYR A 71 13.17 -6.90 18.56
CA TYR A 71 12.55 -6.59 19.85
C TYR A 71 11.44 -7.59 20.14
N SER A 72 11.79 -8.69 20.82
CA SER A 72 10.86 -9.80 21.02
C SER A 72 9.58 -9.39 21.76
N LEU A 73 8.49 -10.11 21.51
CA LEU A 73 7.17 -9.83 22.07
C LEU A 73 7.21 -9.66 23.59
N GLY A 74 7.94 -10.53 24.31
CA GLY A 74 8.04 -10.45 25.76
C GLY A 74 8.67 -9.17 26.27
N HIS A 75 9.68 -8.66 25.56
CA HIS A 75 10.28 -7.37 25.90
C HIS A 75 9.34 -6.21 25.57
N ILE A 76 8.63 -6.24 24.43
CA ILE A 76 7.64 -5.19 24.09
C ILE A 76 6.57 -5.08 25.17
N ILE A 77 6.02 -6.21 25.63
CA ILE A 77 4.97 -6.19 26.65
C ILE A 77 5.47 -5.56 27.95
N ARG A 78 6.67 -5.96 28.39
CA ARG A 78 7.28 -5.43 29.62
C ARG A 78 7.59 -3.94 29.50
N ASP A 79 8.31 -3.57 28.44
CA ASP A 79 8.82 -2.22 28.28
C ASP A 79 7.72 -1.21 27.91
N ALA A 80 6.64 -1.65 27.26
CA ALA A 80 5.46 -0.82 27.06
C ALA A 80 4.76 -0.52 28.39
N ALA A 81 4.63 -1.52 29.27
CA ALA A 81 4.08 -1.34 30.61
C ALA A 81 4.93 -0.41 31.49
N ASP A 82 6.25 -0.52 31.37
CA ASP A 82 7.22 0.35 32.07
C ASP A 82 7.38 1.73 31.38
N LYS A 83 6.69 1.98 30.26
CA LYS A 83 6.81 3.20 29.42
C LYS A 83 8.25 3.49 28.95
N ALA A 84 9.04 2.42 28.74
CA ALA A 84 10.45 2.49 28.37
C ALA A 84 10.70 2.31 26.85
N ILE A 85 9.65 2.16 26.04
CA ILE A 85 9.78 1.91 24.59
C ILE A 85 10.50 3.07 23.87
N GLU A 86 10.12 4.33 24.12
CA GLU A 86 10.74 5.47 23.43
C GLU A 86 12.24 5.61 23.78
N GLU A 87 12.59 5.37 25.04
CA GLU A 87 13.97 5.39 25.51
C GLU A 87 14.80 4.31 24.81
N LYS A 88 14.26 3.09 24.72
CA LYS A 88 14.95 1.94 24.13
C LYS A 88 15.02 1.98 22.60
N LEU A 89 14.03 2.57 21.94
CA LEU A 89 14.05 2.77 20.50
C LEU A 89 14.97 3.94 20.10
N GLY A 90 15.25 4.88 21.00
CA GLY A 90 16.11 6.02 20.71
C GLY A 90 15.36 7.22 20.11
N SER A 91 15.93 8.41 20.33
CA SER A 91 15.30 9.69 19.96
C SER A 91 15.07 9.88 18.45
N GLU A 92 15.85 9.20 17.62
CA GLU A 92 15.78 9.24 16.15
C GLU A 92 14.51 8.59 15.58
N HIS A 93 13.79 7.83 16.40
CA HIS A 93 12.55 7.15 16.05
C HIS A 93 11.31 7.88 16.57
N LYS A 94 11.47 9.02 17.26
CA LYS A 94 10.36 9.75 17.87
C LYS A 94 9.35 10.22 16.82
N GLY A 95 8.07 9.93 17.06
CA GLY A 95 6.95 10.34 16.19
C GLY A 95 6.75 9.50 14.94
N LYS A 96 7.59 8.49 14.69
CA LYS A 96 7.38 7.54 13.60
C LYS A 96 6.39 6.45 14.01
N LYS A 97 5.63 5.94 13.03
CA LYS A 97 4.70 4.83 13.23
C LYS A 97 5.47 3.53 13.40
N ILE A 98 5.13 2.76 14.44
CA ILE A 98 5.70 1.45 14.70
C ILE A 98 5.00 0.40 13.83
N VAL A 99 5.78 -0.40 13.11
CA VAL A 99 5.30 -1.53 12.31
C VAL A 99 5.89 -2.81 12.88
N CYS A 100 5.09 -3.60 13.59
CA CYS A 100 5.52 -4.87 14.13
C CYS A 100 5.31 -5.99 13.11
N TYR A 101 6.27 -6.91 13.02
CA TYR A 101 6.14 -8.11 12.20
C TYR A 101 6.72 -9.33 12.94
N CYS A 102 6.25 -10.52 12.55
CA CYS A 102 6.79 -11.81 12.92
C CYS A 102 6.72 -12.71 11.68
N ASN A 103 6.54 -14.02 11.82
CA ASN A 103 6.45 -14.88 10.66
C ASN A 103 5.18 -14.63 9.81
N ILE A 104 4.00 -14.67 10.44
CA ILE A 104 2.68 -14.55 9.79
C ILE A 104 1.79 -13.43 10.37
N GLY A 105 2.31 -12.63 11.30
CA GLY A 105 1.59 -11.49 11.91
C GLY A 105 0.84 -11.78 13.22
N TYR A 106 0.75 -13.03 13.67
CA TYR A 106 0.03 -13.37 14.91
C TYR A 106 0.63 -12.68 16.16
N ARG A 107 1.91 -12.93 16.46
CA ARG A 107 2.61 -12.30 17.60
C ARG A 107 2.62 -10.76 17.48
N SER A 108 2.75 -10.24 16.27
CA SER A 108 2.74 -8.82 15.99
C SER A 108 1.41 -8.17 16.35
N SER A 109 0.29 -8.86 16.11
CA SER A 109 -1.03 -8.36 16.51
C SER A 109 -1.16 -8.21 18.03
N ILE A 110 -0.46 -9.05 18.80
CA ILE A 110 -0.41 -8.96 20.27
C ILE A 110 0.48 -7.78 20.67
N ALA A 111 1.68 -7.67 20.12
CA ALA A 111 2.60 -6.56 20.37
C ALA A 111 1.95 -5.20 20.06
N VAL A 112 1.29 -5.07 18.92
CA VAL A 112 0.61 -3.84 18.49
C VAL A 112 -0.53 -3.47 19.42
N ARG A 113 -1.29 -4.45 19.91
CA ARG A 113 -2.37 -4.20 20.88
C ARG A 113 -1.81 -3.66 22.18
N GLU A 114 -0.71 -4.23 22.66
CA GLU A 114 -0.07 -3.77 23.89
C GLU A 114 0.56 -2.38 23.71
N LEU A 115 1.27 -2.14 22.60
CA LEU A 115 1.80 -0.82 22.27
C LEU A 115 0.68 0.23 22.21
N ARG A 116 -0.41 -0.04 21.49
CA ARG A 116 -1.55 0.89 21.41
C ARG A 116 -2.22 1.14 22.77
N ARG A 117 -2.29 0.12 23.62
CA ARG A 117 -2.83 0.25 24.99
C ARG A 117 -2.07 1.31 25.80
N TRP A 118 -0.77 1.46 25.55
CA TRP A 118 0.09 2.45 26.19
C TRP A 118 0.25 3.76 25.40
N GLY A 119 -0.55 3.95 24.34
CA GLY A 119 -0.60 5.20 23.56
C GLY A 119 0.34 5.26 22.36
N TYR A 120 1.07 4.18 22.04
CA TYR A 120 1.96 4.15 20.89
C TYR A 120 1.18 3.96 19.57
N GLU A 121 1.58 4.69 18.52
CA GLU A 121 1.03 4.49 17.18
C GLU A 121 1.69 3.27 16.51
N ALA A 122 1.04 2.11 16.63
CA ALA A 122 1.57 0.84 16.12
C ALA A 122 0.62 0.13 15.14
N VAL A 123 1.14 -0.59 14.16
CA VAL A 123 0.38 -1.44 13.22
C VAL A 123 1.12 -2.76 12.98
N THR A 124 0.38 -3.79 12.59
CA THR A 124 0.92 -5.10 12.21
C THR A 124 1.22 -5.12 10.72
N LEU A 125 2.41 -5.55 10.33
CA LEU A 125 2.70 -5.86 8.93
C LEU A 125 1.83 -7.06 8.49
N GLN A 126 1.02 -6.88 7.45
CA GLN A 126 0.11 -7.93 6.98
C GLN A 126 0.89 -9.17 6.55
N LEU A 127 0.52 -10.33 7.11
CA LEU A 127 1.22 -11.62 6.95
C LEU A 127 2.70 -11.62 7.38
N GLY A 128 3.16 -10.61 8.14
CA GLY A 128 4.53 -10.54 8.64
C GLY A 128 5.58 -10.66 7.53
N ILE A 129 6.66 -11.39 7.79
CA ILE A 129 7.70 -11.67 6.79
C ILE A 129 7.15 -12.46 5.60
N THR A 130 6.18 -13.36 5.82
CA THR A 130 5.60 -14.13 4.72
C THR A 130 4.94 -13.22 3.69
N GLY A 131 4.24 -12.16 4.13
CA GLY A 131 3.67 -11.16 3.22
C GLY A 131 4.73 -10.30 2.54
N TRP A 132 5.86 -10.07 3.20
CA TRP A 132 6.97 -9.31 2.63
C TRP A 132 7.71 -10.09 1.53
N THR A 133 7.94 -11.39 1.74
CA THR A 133 8.66 -12.24 0.79
C THR A 133 7.77 -12.85 -0.29
N ASN A 134 6.46 -12.93 -0.03
CA ASN A 134 5.46 -13.34 -1.00
C ASN A 134 4.35 -12.27 -1.09
N PRO A 135 4.58 -11.16 -1.82
CA PRO A 135 3.60 -10.09 -1.95
C PRO A 135 2.27 -10.57 -2.53
N ALA A 136 2.26 -11.60 -3.38
CA ALA A 136 1.03 -12.15 -3.93
C ALA A 136 0.12 -12.76 -2.84
N ALA A 137 0.64 -13.15 -1.68
CA ALA A 137 -0.14 -13.73 -0.58
C ALA A 137 -1.05 -12.72 0.14
N VAL A 138 -0.76 -11.41 0.03
CA VAL A 138 -1.53 -10.38 0.73
C VAL A 138 -2.92 -10.18 0.10
N SER A 139 -3.83 -9.58 0.87
CA SER A 139 -5.21 -9.31 0.43
C SER A 139 -5.42 -7.79 0.32
N PRO A 140 -5.32 -7.20 -0.88
CA PRO A 140 -5.71 -5.81 -1.13
C PRO A 140 -7.23 -5.60 -1.05
N ASP A 141 -7.64 -4.38 -0.70
CA ASP A 141 -9.05 -3.98 -0.67
C ASP A 141 -9.64 -3.83 -2.08
N TYR A 142 -8.83 -3.37 -3.03
CA TYR A 142 -9.22 -3.15 -4.43
C TYR A 142 -8.33 -3.97 -5.35
N VAL A 143 -8.92 -4.82 -6.18
CA VAL A 143 -8.22 -5.57 -7.23
C VAL A 143 -8.71 -5.14 -8.60
N TYR A 144 -7.79 -4.75 -9.47
CA TYR A 144 -8.09 -4.50 -10.87
C TYR A 144 -7.28 -5.45 -11.75
N LEU A 145 -7.97 -6.28 -12.53
CA LEU A 145 -7.36 -7.14 -13.54
C LEU A 145 -7.41 -6.46 -14.91
N LEU A 146 -6.24 -6.19 -15.50
CA LEU A 146 -6.10 -5.61 -16.83
C LEU A 146 -5.56 -6.65 -17.81
N LEU A 147 -6.34 -6.90 -18.87
CA LEU A 147 -5.98 -7.85 -19.93
C LEU A 147 -5.39 -7.18 -21.17
N ASP A 148 -5.81 -5.94 -21.45
CA ASP A 148 -5.44 -5.16 -22.64
C ASP A 148 -4.52 -4.01 -22.25
N GLY A 149 -3.21 -4.24 -22.43
CA GLY A 149 -2.17 -3.28 -22.09
C GLY A 149 -1.86 -2.28 -23.20
N HIS A 150 -2.41 -2.45 -24.41
CA HIS A 150 -2.10 -1.59 -25.56
C HIS A 150 -3.12 -0.47 -25.75
N ASN A 151 -4.33 -0.65 -25.21
CA ASN A 151 -5.37 0.36 -25.24
C ASN A 151 -5.11 1.47 -24.20
N VAL A 152 -4.61 2.62 -24.67
CA VAL A 152 -4.29 3.79 -23.85
C VAL A 152 -5.48 4.31 -23.03
N GLU A 153 -6.71 4.24 -23.56
CA GLU A 153 -7.91 4.71 -22.85
C GLU A 153 -8.19 3.81 -21.65
N LYS A 154 -8.24 2.49 -21.86
CA LYS A 154 -8.44 1.51 -20.78
C LYS A 154 -7.38 1.67 -19.71
N VAL A 155 -6.10 1.64 -20.08
CA VAL A 155 -4.96 1.79 -19.16
C VAL A 155 -5.10 3.06 -18.33
N THR A 156 -5.41 4.20 -18.96
CA THR A 156 -5.54 5.49 -18.29
C THR A 156 -6.71 5.49 -17.29
N LEU A 157 -7.85 4.91 -17.67
CA LEU A 157 -9.03 4.82 -16.79
C LEU A 157 -8.75 3.90 -15.59
N VAL A 158 -8.16 2.72 -15.82
CA VAL A 158 -7.77 1.79 -14.75
C VAL A 158 -6.87 2.49 -13.75
N LEU A 159 -5.78 3.11 -14.21
CA LEU A 159 -4.83 3.78 -13.33
C LEU A 159 -5.45 4.96 -12.58
N SER A 160 -6.37 5.70 -13.21
CA SER A 160 -7.10 6.79 -12.57
C SER A 160 -8.00 6.27 -11.43
N VAL A 161 -8.74 5.19 -11.67
CA VAL A 161 -9.64 4.59 -10.68
C VAL A 161 -8.87 4.02 -9.49
N ILE A 162 -7.80 3.24 -9.72
CA ILE A 162 -7.02 2.66 -8.62
C ILE A 162 -6.25 3.73 -7.81
N ASN A 163 -5.80 4.82 -8.46
CA ASN A 163 -5.26 5.98 -7.73
C ASN A 163 -6.34 6.65 -6.87
N GLY A 164 -7.57 6.73 -7.36
CA GLY A 164 -8.73 7.18 -6.59
C GLY A 164 -9.02 6.27 -5.40
N ALA A 165 -8.93 4.94 -5.56
CA ALA A 165 -9.10 3.99 -4.47
C ALA A 165 -8.06 4.23 -3.35
N ILE A 166 -6.78 4.37 -3.71
CA ILE A 166 -5.72 4.70 -2.74
C ILE A 166 -5.99 6.05 -2.05
N ALA A 167 -6.43 7.06 -2.80
CA ALA A 167 -6.76 8.37 -2.23
C ALA A 167 -7.93 8.30 -1.22
N ASN A 168 -8.80 7.29 -1.32
CA ASN A 168 -9.88 7.00 -0.37
C ASN A 168 -9.46 6.01 0.74
N GLY A 169 -8.15 5.77 0.92
CA GLY A 169 -7.62 4.93 1.99
C GLY A 169 -7.73 3.43 1.75
N MET A 170 -8.05 3.00 0.53
CA MET A 170 -8.03 1.58 0.16
C MET A 170 -6.63 1.14 -0.24
N SER A 171 -6.26 -0.08 0.12
CA SER A 171 -5.17 -0.76 -0.57
C SER A 171 -5.60 -1.24 -1.95
N ALA A 172 -4.70 -1.19 -2.93
CA ALA A 172 -5.04 -1.52 -4.30
C ALA A 172 -3.95 -2.33 -5.02
N ALA A 173 -4.39 -3.27 -5.85
CA ALA A 173 -3.55 -4.07 -6.73
C ALA A 173 -4.01 -3.95 -8.19
N LEU A 174 -3.04 -3.69 -9.07
CA LEU A 174 -3.18 -3.83 -10.51
C LEU A 174 -2.56 -5.18 -10.93
N ILE A 175 -3.37 -6.07 -11.47
CA ILE A 175 -2.96 -7.39 -11.95
C ILE A 175 -2.93 -7.34 -13.47
N LEU A 176 -1.76 -7.61 -14.04
CA LEU A 176 -1.51 -7.61 -15.47
C LEU A 176 -1.48 -9.06 -15.96
N MET A 177 -2.43 -9.39 -16.84
CA MET A 177 -2.48 -10.67 -17.54
C MET A 177 -2.65 -10.42 -19.04
N GLY A 178 -2.40 -11.43 -19.87
CA GLY A 178 -2.47 -11.25 -21.31
C GLY A 178 -1.58 -10.07 -21.75
N GLU A 179 -2.10 -9.24 -22.65
CA GLU A 179 -1.40 -8.07 -23.20
C GLU A 179 -1.14 -6.98 -22.15
N GLY A 180 -1.82 -7.04 -20.99
CA GLY A 180 -1.53 -6.20 -19.84
C GLY A 180 -0.07 -6.28 -19.39
N VAL A 181 0.61 -7.42 -19.57
CA VAL A 181 2.03 -7.59 -19.22
C VAL A 181 2.93 -6.61 -19.99
N ASP A 182 2.59 -6.32 -21.24
CA ASP A 182 3.42 -5.49 -22.12
C ASP A 182 3.50 -4.05 -21.62
N LEU A 183 2.53 -3.60 -20.82
CA LEU A 183 2.47 -2.27 -20.21
C LEU A 183 3.73 -1.93 -19.39
N VAL A 184 4.30 -2.93 -18.72
CA VAL A 184 5.44 -2.76 -17.79
C VAL A 184 6.72 -3.37 -18.33
N LYS A 185 6.74 -3.78 -19.59
CA LYS A 185 7.95 -4.27 -20.28
C LYS A 185 8.95 -3.13 -20.40
N LYS A 186 10.21 -3.39 -20.02
CA LYS A 186 11.33 -2.47 -20.21
C LYS A 186 11.69 -2.35 -21.68
N ASP A 187 12.16 -1.17 -22.04
CA ASP A 187 12.88 -0.96 -23.28
C ASP A 187 14.27 -1.64 -23.19
N THR A 188 14.79 -2.11 -24.33
CA THR A 188 16.02 -2.93 -24.38
C THR A 188 17.25 -2.12 -23.96
N ASP A 189 17.24 -0.81 -24.21
CA ASP A 189 18.40 0.08 -24.00
C ASP A 189 18.17 1.15 -22.91
N SER A 190 17.05 1.10 -22.19
CA SER A 190 16.73 2.11 -21.16
C SER A 190 15.93 1.56 -19.99
N SER A 191 15.88 2.32 -18.89
CA SER A 191 14.99 2.03 -17.76
C SER A 191 13.53 2.41 -18.03
N ALA A 192 13.20 2.88 -19.24
CA ALA A 192 11.85 3.22 -19.61
C ALA A 192 11.02 1.96 -19.81
N ILE A 193 9.70 2.09 -19.65
CA ILE A 193 8.73 1.01 -19.86
C ILE A 193 7.69 1.44 -20.88
N ALA A 194 6.95 0.50 -21.48
CA ALA A 194 5.94 0.82 -22.51
C ALA A 194 4.92 1.89 -22.05
N ALA A 195 4.48 1.80 -20.78
CA ALA A 195 3.60 2.77 -20.12
C ALA A 195 4.10 4.23 -20.18
N ASP A 196 5.41 4.46 -20.33
CA ASP A 196 6.01 5.79 -20.35
C ASP A 196 5.62 6.61 -21.59
N SER A 197 5.29 5.92 -22.68
CA SER A 197 4.96 6.53 -23.97
C SER A 197 3.45 6.76 -24.17
N MET A 198 2.61 6.27 -23.26
CA MET A 198 1.16 6.28 -23.40
C MET A 198 0.54 7.60 -22.93
N VAL A 199 -0.10 8.31 -23.86
CA VAL A 199 -0.75 9.60 -23.63
C VAL A 199 -2.16 9.61 -24.24
N LEU A 200 -3.19 9.64 -23.39
CA LEU A 200 -4.58 9.83 -23.82
C LEU A 200 -4.89 11.31 -24.13
N GLY A 201 -4.25 12.23 -23.38
CA GLY A 201 -4.50 13.67 -23.45
C GLY A 201 -5.49 14.19 -22.39
N LYS A 202 -5.65 15.51 -22.34
CA LYS A 202 -6.51 16.19 -21.35
C LYS A 202 -7.97 15.73 -21.51
N PRO A 203 -8.73 15.54 -20.40
CA PRO A 203 -8.42 15.97 -19.03
C PRO A 203 -7.58 14.97 -18.21
N PHE A 204 -7.21 13.83 -18.76
CA PHE A 204 -6.48 12.80 -18.03
C PHE A 204 -4.98 13.12 -17.93
N LYS A 205 -4.33 12.56 -16.90
CA LYS A 205 -2.88 12.59 -16.76
C LYS A 205 -2.26 11.47 -17.59
N ASP A 206 -1.00 11.66 -17.96
CA ASP A 206 -0.23 10.64 -18.66
C ASP A 206 -0.10 9.35 -17.84
N VAL A 207 -0.07 8.21 -18.54
CA VAL A 207 0.00 6.88 -17.92
C VAL A 207 1.23 6.75 -17.02
N LYS A 208 2.39 7.26 -17.46
CA LYS A 208 3.62 7.35 -16.66
C LYS A 208 3.38 7.97 -15.28
N VAL A 209 2.68 9.09 -15.25
CA VAL A 209 2.43 9.85 -14.02
C VAL A 209 1.48 9.09 -13.11
N LEU A 210 0.44 8.47 -13.68
CA LEU A 210 -0.54 7.71 -12.91
C LEU A 210 0.07 6.42 -12.33
N LEU A 211 0.85 5.68 -13.12
CA LEU A 211 1.49 4.43 -12.69
C LEU A 211 2.55 4.68 -11.62
N ASN A 212 3.46 5.65 -11.84
CA ASN A 212 4.47 6.00 -10.84
C ASN A 212 3.83 6.55 -9.55
N GLY A 213 2.77 7.35 -9.69
CA GLY A 213 2.00 7.83 -8.55
C GLY A 213 1.31 6.72 -7.76
N PHE A 214 0.83 5.68 -8.44
CA PHE A 214 0.24 4.49 -7.83
C PHE A 214 1.28 3.69 -7.03
N VAL A 215 2.40 3.34 -7.65
CA VAL A 215 3.49 2.57 -7.02
C VAL A 215 4.08 3.33 -5.82
N LYS A 216 4.34 4.64 -5.96
CA LYS A 216 4.89 5.48 -4.88
C LYS A 216 3.99 5.51 -3.63
N LYS A 217 2.68 5.37 -3.80
CA LYS A 217 1.71 5.31 -2.68
C LYS A 217 1.51 3.89 -2.13
N GLY A 218 2.34 2.93 -2.53
CA GLY A 218 2.25 1.53 -2.09
C GLY A 218 1.24 0.69 -2.87
N GLY A 219 0.77 1.18 -4.02
CA GLY A 219 -0.02 0.37 -4.95
C GLY A 219 0.79 -0.81 -5.48
N MET A 220 0.18 -1.99 -5.52
CA MET A 220 0.84 -3.22 -5.92
C MET A 220 0.62 -3.49 -7.40
N VAL A 221 1.68 -3.86 -8.13
CA VAL A 221 1.58 -4.24 -9.54
C VAL A 221 2.05 -5.69 -9.68
N PHE A 222 1.16 -6.55 -10.15
CA PHE A 222 1.45 -7.97 -10.36
C PHE A 222 1.44 -8.32 -11.84
N CYS A 223 2.34 -9.20 -12.26
CA CYS A 223 2.28 -9.85 -13.58
C CYS A 223 2.06 -11.35 -13.45
N CYS A 224 1.13 -11.89 -14.24
CA CYS A 224 0.92 -13.33 -14.31
C CYS A 224 2.15 -14.02 -14.89
N LYS A 225 2.76 -14.91 -14.09
CA LYS A 225 3.97 -15.66 -14.46
C LYS A 225 3.82 -16.40 -15.79
N SER A 226 2.69 -17.06 -16.03
CA SER A 226 2.46 -17.78 -17.28
C SER A 226 2.35 -16.84 -18.48
N CYS A 227 1.77 -15.64 -18.31
CA CYS A 227 1.65 -14.64 -19.38
C CYS A 227 2.99 -14.01 -19.74
N VAL A 228 3.89 -13.86 -18.75
CA VAL A 228 5.28 -13.41 -18.95
C VAL A 228 6.07 -14.45 -19.74
N VAL A 229 6.05 -15.72 -19.31
CA VAL A 229 6.77 -16.80 -20.00
C VAL A 229 6.23 -17.02 -21.41
N PHE A 230 4.91 -16.93 -21.63
CA PHE A 230 4.32 -17.05 -22.97
C PHE A 230 4.79 -15.98 -23.96
N ARG A 231 5.31 -14.84 -23.46
CA ARG A 231 5.84 -13.74 -24.26
C ARG A 231 7.36 -13.81 -24.45
N ASP A 232 7.98 -14.93 -24.08
CA ASP A 232 9.44 -15.10 -24.06
C ASP A 232 10.14 -14.03 -23.21
N LEU A 233 9.50 -13.60 -22.12
CA LEU A 233 10.03 -12.64 -21.15
C LEU A 233 10.38 -13.32 -19.82
N THR A 234 11.24 -12.65 -19.07
CA THR A 234 11.53 -12.89 -17.66
C THR A 234 11.10 -11.68 -16.83
N PHE A 235 11.07 -11.81 -15.50
CA PHE A 235 10.76 -10.65 -14.64
C PHE A 235 11.86 -9.58 -14.65
N ASP A 236 13.08 -9.93 -15.07
CA ASP A 236 14.16 -8.95 -15.25
C ASP A 236 13.90 -8.02 -16.44
N ASP A 237 13.09 -8.47 -17.41
CA ASP A 237 12.64 -7.67 -18.56
C ASP A 237 11.48 -6.73 -18.22
N LEU A 238 10.94 -6.79 -16.99
CA LEU A 238 9.82 -5.97 -16.53
C LEU A 238 10.27 -4.90 -15.54
N ALA A 239 9.43 -3.90 -15.31
CA ALA A 239 9.67 -2.87 -14.31
C ALA A 239 9.98 -3.49 -12.92
N SER A 240 10.96 -2.92 -12.19
CA SER A 240 11.46 -3.50 -10.94
C SER A 240 10.46 -3.53 -9.78
N PHE A 241 9.34 -2.82 -9.90
CA PHE A 241 8.24 -2.82 -8.92
C PHE A 241 7.20 -3.92 -9.18
N VAL A 242 7.37 -4.71 -10.24
CA VAL A 242 6.43 -5.76 -10.63
C VAL A 242 6.72 -7.03 -9.84
N GLU A 243 5.68 -7.55 -9.19
CA GLU A 243 5.74 -8.79 -8.45
C GLU A 243 5.09 -9.95 -9.25
N PRO A 244 5.58 -11.18 -9.12
CA PRO A 244 4.97 -12.34 -9.78
C PRO A 244 3.66 -12.75 -9.11
N CYS A 245 2.66 -13.13 -9.91
CA CYS A 245 1.48 -13.84 -9.42
C CYS A 245 1.08 -15.00 -10.34
N GLN A 246 0.24 -15.91 -9.84
CA GLN A 246 -0.38 -16.98 -10.64
C GLN A 246 -1.90 -16.92 -10.56
N ALA A 247 -2.59 -17.67 -11.42
CA ALA A 247 -4.05 -17.69 -11.47
C ALA A 247 -4.72 -17.99 -10.11
N PRO A 248 -4.22 -18.90 -9.26
CA PRO A 248 -4.76 -19.10 -7.91
C PRO A 248 -4.63 -17.86 -7.01
N ASP A 249 -3.56 -17.07 -7.16
CA ASP A 249 -3.37 -15.82 -6.41
C ASP A 249 -4.37 -14.77 -6.86
N VAL A 250 -4.57 -14.63 -8.17
CA VAL A 250 -5.58 -13.71 -8.73
C VAL A 250 -6.96 -14.05 -8.21
N SER A 251 -7.36 -15.33 -8.28
CA SER A 251 -8.66 -15.81 -7.77
C SER A 251 -8.83 -15.53 -6.26
N ARG A 252 -7.79 -15.78 -5.46
CA ARG A 252 -7.79 -15.46 -4.02
C ARG A 252 -7.91 -13.96 -3.76
N MET A 253 -7.11 -13.14 -4.44
CA MET A 253 -7.15 -11.68 -4.28
C MET A 253 -8.53 -11.14 -4.66
N GLN A 254 -9.11 -11.56 -5.78
CA GLN A 254 -10.43 -11.11 -6.22
C GLN A 254 -11.56 -11.54 -5.27
N SER A 255 -11.48 -12.75 -4.70
CA SER A 255 -12.50 -13.26 -3.77
C SER A 255 -12.42 -12.65 -2.36
N THR A 256 -11.26 -12.12 -1.97
CA THR A 256 -11.05 -11.51 -0.65
C THR A 256 -11.10 -9.98 -0.67
N ALA A 257 -10.99 -9.37 -1.86
CA ALA A 257 -11.08 -7.93 -2.03
C ALA A 257 -12.49 -7.40 -1.75
N LYS A 258 -12.55 -6.15 -1.26
CA LYS A 258 -13.81 -5.41 -1.11
C LYS A 258 -14.38 -5.02 -2.46
N VAL A 259 -13.51 -4.72 -3.42
CA VAL A 259 -13.86 -4.37 -4.79
C VAL A 259 -12.94 -5.12 -5.76
N SER A 260 -13.54 -5.75 -6.77
CA SER A 260 -12.81 -6.41 -7.85
C SER A 260 -13.38 -5.94 -9.20
N THR A 261 -12.51 -5.63 -10.15
CA THR A 261 -12.88 -5.20 -11.51
C THR A 261 -11.98 -5.86 -12.54
N THR A 262 -12.48 -6.04 -13.76
CA THR A 262 -11.73 -6.63 -14.88
C THR A 262 -12.05 -5.87 -16.17
N ALA A 263 -11.03 -5.58 -16.99
CA ALA A 263 -11.17 -4.94 -18.30
C ALA A 263 -10.12 -5.42 -19.33
#